data_AF-A0A4V6E4Z7-F1
#
_entry.id   AF-A0A4V6E4Z7-F1
#
_cell.length_a   1.000
_cell.length_b   1.000
_cell.length_c   1.000
_cell.angle_alpha   90.00
_cell.angle_beta   90.00
_cell.angle_gamma   90.00
#
_symmetry.space_group_name_H-M   'P 1'
#
loop_
_entity.id
_entity.type
_entity.pdbx_description
1 polymer ?
#
loop_
_entity_poly.entity_id
_entity_poly.type
_entity_poly.pdbx_seq_one_letter_code
_entity_poly.pdbx_strand_id
1 'polypeptide(L)'
;MIKPGPNPSSEIASRVDSWLKDNYESYPSGIHEYQTNEAGFEIELDHDFDSELFTEIVNEVVYLEAEELDDGSIAVQEVEEIGDGLLHRHSIGVTFGPDNIISLGGYDEPIMPSGEPSDTAVEETLELLLLYLSHQS
;
A
#
# COMPACT_ATOMS: atom_id res chain seq x y z
N MET A 1 4.35 3.74 -23.39
CA MET A 1 5.75 3.37 -23.11
C MET A 1 6.32 4.43 -22.18
N ILE A 2 6.13 4.24 -20.88
CA ILE A 2 6.73 5.09 -19.86
C ILE A 2 8.13 4.55 -19.59
N LYS A 3 9.10 5.43 -19.44
CA LYS A 3 10.51 5.06 -19.23
C LYS A 3 10.71 4.75 -17.74
N PRO A 4 11.53 3.75 -17.38
CA PRO A 4 11.88 3.51 -15.99
C PRO A 4 12.64 4.73 -15.45
N GLY A 5 12.09 5.33 -14.40
CA GLY A 5 12.81 6.28 -13.55
C GLY A 5 13.79 5.53 -12.63
N PRO A 6 14.75 6.21 -11.99
CA PRO A 6 15.71 5.59 -11.09
C PRO A 6 15.05 4.73 -10.02
N ASN A 7 15.63 3.53 -9.87
CA ASN A 7 15.31 2.53 -8.87
C ASN A 7 15.29 3.11 -7.45
N PRO A 8 14.22 2.90 -6.66
CA PRO A 8 14.30 2.79 -5.22
C PRO A 8 15.28 1.69 -4.87
N SER A 9 15.75 1.65 -3.62
CA SER A 9 16.70 0.61 -3.21
C SER A 9 16.19 -0.74 -3.74
N SER A 10 17.07 -1.51 -4.39
CA SER A 10 16.74 -2.86 -4.88
C SER A 10 16.19 -3.77 -3.79
N GLU A 11 16.26 -3.32 -2.53
CA GLU A 11 15.85 -3.97 -1.31
C GLU A 11 14.32 -4.00 -1.14
N ILE A 12 13.57 -2.91 -1.36
CA ILE A 12 12.09 -2.90 -1.25
C ILE A 12 11.47 -3.87 -2.27
N ALA A 13 11.90 -3.79 -3.53
CA ALA A 13 11.43 -4.67 -4.58
C ALA A 13 11.72 -6.14 -4.26
N SER A 14 12.90 -6.43 -3.72
CA SER A 14 13.27 -7.78 -3.30
C SER A 14 12.42 -8.26 -2.12
N ARG A 15 12.08 -7.37 -1.18
CA ARG A 15 11.26 -7.68 0.00
C ARG A 15 9.82 -7.99 -0.38
N VAL A 16 9.20 -7.18 -1.24
CA VAL A 16 7.85 -7.46 -1.76
C VAL A 16 7.82 -8.76 -2.56
N ASP A 17 8.80 -8.97 -3.45
CA ASP A 17 8.90 -10.17 -4.27
C ASP A 17 9.11 -11.44 -3.41
N SER A 18 9.94 -11.36 -2.36
CA SER A 18 10.12 -12.43 -1.37
C SER A 18 8.83 -12.71 -0.61
N TRP A 19 8.16 -11.68 -0.09
CA TRP A 19 6.93 -11.85 0.68
C TRP A 19 5.82 -12.48 -0.15
N LEU A 20 5.63 -12.02 -1.40
CA LEU A 20 4.64 -12.60 -2.31
C LEU A 20 4.94 -14.07 -2.60
N LYS A 21 6.21 -14.45 -2.82
CA LYS A 21 6.60 -15.85 -3.06
C LYS A 21 6.47 -16.74 -1.84
N ASP A 22 6.71 -16.21 -0.65
CA ASP A 22 6.64 -16.97 0.59
C ASP A 22 5.18 -17.23 1.03
N ASN A 23 4.28 -16.31 0.70
CA ASN A 23 2.86 -16.38 1.09
C ASN A 23 1.94 -16.92 -0.01
N TYR A 24 2.38 -16.92 -1.27
CA TYR A 24 1.56 -17.35 -2.41
C TYR A 24 2.31 -18.30 -3.36
N GLU A 25 1.69 -19.43 -3.68
CA GLU A 25 2.23 -20.40 -4.67
C GLU A 25 2.25 -19.83 -6.10
N SER A 26 1.42 -18.83 -6.40
CA SER A 26 1.32 -18.10 -7.66
C SER A 26 0.80 -16.69 -7.42
N TYR A 27 1.10 -15.73 -8.31
CA TYR A 27 0.63 -14.36 -8.16
C TYR A 27 -0.89 -14.28 -7.92
N PRO A 28 -1.35 -13.42 -6.98
CA PRO A 28 -2.76 -13.22 -6.71
C PRO A 28 -3.51 -12.83 -7.97
N SER A 29 -4.68 -13.45 -8.22
CA SER A 29 -5.57 -12.99 -9.27
C SER A 29 -6.01 -11.55 -9.01
N GLY A 30 -5.92 -10.67 -10.00
CA GLY A 30 -6.30 -9.27 -9.89
C GLY A 30 -5.12 -8.30 -9.79
N ILE A 31 -3.87 -8.80 -9.71
CA ILE A 31 -2.65 -8.01 -9.89
C ILE A 31 -2.14 -8.16 -11.33
N HIS A 32 -2.01 -7.04 -12.03
CA HIS A 32 -1.51 -6.95 -13.39
C HIS A 32 0.01 -7.07 -13.46
N GLU A 33 0.68 -6.13 -12.80
CA GLU A 33 2.13 -5.96 -12.75
C GLU A 33 2.51 -5.28 -11.44
N TYR A 34 3.77 -5.41 -11.03
CA TYR A 34 4.35 -4.54 -10.01
C TYR A 34 5.71 -4.04 -10.48
N GLN A 35 6.04 -2.81 -10.12
CA GLN A 35 7.26 -2.15 -10.55
C GLN A 35 7.87 -1.31 -9.44
N THR A 36 9.10 -0.88 -9.69
CA THR A 36 9.93 -0.13 -8.75
C THR A 36 10.37 1.14 -9.48
N ASN A 37 10.03 2.32 -8.97
CA ASN A 37 10.21 3.61 -9.66
C ASN A 37 10.64 4.72 -8.69
N GLU A 38 11.00 5.92 -9.16
CA GLU A 38 11.51 7.00 -8.28
C GLU A 38 10.69 7.28 -7.02
N ALA A 39 9.37 7.01 -7.04
CA ALA A 39 8.44 7.23 -5.94
C ALA A 39 8.33 6.03 -4.96
N GLY A 40 8.91 4.86 -5.28
CA GLY A 40 8.86 3.68 -4.43
C GLY A 40 8.51 2.42 -5.21
N PHE A 41 7.61 1.62 -4.65
CA PHE A 41 7.11 0.39 -5.28
C PHE A 41 5.65 0.58 -5.65
N GLU A 42 5.28 0.12 -6.84
CA GLU A 42 3.92 0.24 -7.37
C GLU A 42 3.37 -1.13 -7.72
N ILE A 43 2.07 -1.35 -7.46
CA ILE A 43 1.31 -2.53 -7.87
C ILE A 43 0.15 -2.04 -8.73
N GLU A 44 0.06 -2.51 -9.97
CA GLU A 44 -1.05 -2.26 -10.87
C GLU A 44 -2.08 -3.39 -10.77
N LEU A 45 -3.35 -3.03 -10.66
CA LEU A 45 -4.48 -3.97 -10.59
C LEU A 45 -5.06 -4.24 -11.98
N ASP A 46 -5.58 -5.44 -12.19
CA ASP A 46 -6.25 -5.83 -13.46
C ASP A 46 -7.65 -5.20 -13.63
N HIS A 47 -8.11 -4.42 -12.64
CA HIS A 47 -9.47 -3.88 -12.55
C HIS A 47 -9.46 -2.49 -11.92
N ASP A 48 -10.58 -1.79 -12.10
CA ASP A 48 -10.76 -0.45 -11.53
C ASP A 48 -10.71 -0.51 -9.99
N PHE A 49 -9.90 0.36 -9.39
CA PHE A 49 -9.77 0.45 -7.94
C PHE A 49 -11.06 1.00 -7.31
N ASP A 50 -11.69 0.19 -6.44
CA ASP A 50 -12.88 0.57 -5.69
C ASP A 50 -12.47 1.17 -4.34
N SER A 51 -12.37 2.49 -4.30
CA SER A 51 -11.98 3.27 -3.12
C SER A 51 -12.96 3.14 -1.95
N GLU A 52 -14.26 2.97 -2.24
CA GLU A 52 -15.28 2.81 -1.19
C GLU A 52 -15.09 1.47 -0.50
N LEU A 53 -14.99 0.38 -1.28
CA LEU A 53 -14.73 -0.96 -0.74
C LEU A 53 -13.40 -1.01 0.02
N PHE A 54 -12.35 -0.42 -0.55
CA PHE A 54 -11.04 -0.42 0.09
C PHE A 54 -11.06 0.32 1.44
N THR A 55 -11.75 1.47 1.51
CA THR A 55 -11.94 2.22 2.75
C THR A 55 -12.73 1.41 3.78
N GLU A 56 -13.77 0.69 3.37
CA GLU A 56 -14.52 -0.21 4.26
C GLU A 56 -13.59 -1.28 4.86
N ILE A 57 -12.78 -1.92 4.03
CA ILE A 57 -11.83 -2.97 4.44
C ILE A 57 -10.79 -2.44 5.43
N VAL A 58 -10.20 -1.27 5.16
CA VAL A 58 -9.23 -0.66 6.09
C VAL A 58 -9.88 -0.39 7.45
N ASN A 59 -11.10 0.15 7.47
CA ASN A 59 -11.81 0.48 8.70
C ASN A 59 -12.32 -0.75 9.47
N GLU A 60 -12.36 -1.94 8.86
CA GLU A 60 -12.60 -3.20 9.58
C GLU A 60 -11.38 -3.66 10.40
N VAL A 61 -10.18 -3.18 10.06
CA VAL A 61 -8.96 -3.47 10.80
C VAL A 61 -8.84 -2.49 11.96
N VAL A 62 -8.95 -3.01 13.19
CA VAL A 62 -9.15 -2.24 14.45
C VAL A 62 -8.12 -1.13 14.70
N TYR A 63 -6.93 -1.25 14.14
CA TYR A 63 -5.81 -0.33 14.37
C TYR A 63 -5.45 0.50 13.12
N LEU A 64 -6.26 0.46 12.05
CA LEU A 64 -6.01 1.23 10.84
C LEU A 64 -7.10 2.28 10.61
N GLU A 65 -6.73 3.36 9.92
CA GLU A 65 -7.60 4.43 9.45
C GLU A 65 -7.25 4.75 7.99
N ALA A 66 -8.28 4.90 7.14
CA ALA A 66 -8.14 5.37 5.78
C ALA A 66 -8.44 6.87 5.69
N GLU A 67 -7.57 7.62 5.02
CA GLU A 67 -7.75 9.05 4.72
C GLU A 67 -7.80 9.24 3.20
N GLU A 68 -8.89 9.79 2.69
CA GLU A 68 -9.01 10.19 1.28
C GLU A 68 -8.26 11.52 1.06
N LEU A 69 -7.38 11.54 0.07
CA LEU A 69 -6.57 12.69 -0.30
C LEU A 69 -7.22 13.51 -1.42
N ASP A 70 -6.77 14.76 -1.60
CA ASP A 70 -7.33 15.70 -2.59
C ASP A 70 -7.24 15.20 -4.05
N ASP A 71 -6.33 14.27 -4.33
CA ASP A 71 -6.15 13.65 -5.65
C ASP A 71 -7.00 12.37 -5.85
N GLY A 72 -7.85 12.03 -4.87
CA GLY A 72 -8.71 10.84 -4.88
C GLY A 72 -7.98 9.56 -4.48
N SER A 73 -6.72 9.66 -4.03
CA SER A 73 -6.02 8.51 -3.48
C SER A 73 -6.38 8.25 -2.01
N ILE A 74 -6.19 7.02 -1.55
CA ILE A 74 -6.40 6.65 -0.14
C ILE A 74 -5.05 6.44 0.53
N ALA A 75 -4.76 7.25 1.54
CA ALA A 75 -3.66 7.04 2.46
C ALA A 75 -4.13 6.14 3.62
N VAL A 76 -3.31 5.14 4.00
CA VAL A 76 -3.60 4.29 5.16
C VAL A 76 -2.64 4.59 6.31
N GLN A 77 -3.18 4.65 7.53
CA GLN A 77 -2.44 4.99 8.74
C GLN A 77 -2.76 3.99 9.85
N GLU A 78 -1.74 3.55 10.58
CA GLU A 78 -1.89 2.90 11.87
C GLU A 78 -2.27 3.94 12.93
N VAL A 79 -3.23 3.59 13.78
CA VAL A 79 -3.75 4.43 14.85
C VAL A 79 -3.57 3.72 16.19
N GLU A 80 -2.69 4.25 17.03
CA GLU A 80 -2.44 3.74 18.38
C GLU A 80 -3.03 4.71 19.43
N GLU A 81 -3.81 4.19 20.39
CA GLU A 81 -4.24 4.98 21.55
C GLU A 81 -3.12 5.01 22.61
N ILE A 82 -2.49 6.18 22.77
CA ILE A 82 -1.37 6.37 23.71
C ILE A 82 -1.80 6.90 25.09
N GLY A 83 -3.11 6.87 25.38
CA GLY A 83 -3.73 7.28 26.65
C GLY A 83 -4.45 8.64 26.60
N ASP A 84 -5.38 8.85 27.53
CA ASP A 84 -6.23 10.06 27.63
C ASP A 84 -6.99 10.43 26.33
N GLY A 85 -7.28 9.43 25.48
CA GLY A 85 -7.92 9.64 24.17
C GLY A 85 -7.01 10.29 23.12
N LEU A 86 -5.70 10.33 23.36
CA LEU A 86 -4.72 10.75 22.36
C LEU A 86 -4.43 9.60 21.40
N LEU A 87 -4.56 9.89 20.11
CA LEU A 87 -4.25 8.96 19.02
C LEU A 87 -2.90 9.33 18.43
N HIS A 88 -1.98 8.37 18.44
CA HIS A 88 -0.77 8.41 17.65
C HIS A 88 -1.10 7.84 16.26
N ARG A 89 -0.76 8.58 15.21
CA ARG A 89 -0.98 8.13 13.83
C ARG A 89 0.35 7.88 13.18
N HIS A 90 0.51 6.69 12.64
CA HIS A 90 1.70 6.27 11.95
C HIS A 90 1.33 5.87 10.51
N SER A 91 1.88 6.56 9.50
CA SER A 91 1.63 6.20 8.11
C SER A 91 2.28 4.86 7.78
N ILE A 92 1.48 3.85 7.41
CA ILE A 92 2.02 2.58 6.90
C ILE A 92 2.60 2.72 5.47
N GLY A 93 2.60 3.94 4.93
CA GLY A 93 3.28 4.25 3.67
C GLY A 93 2.54 3.67 2.47
N VAL A 94 1.21 3.72 2.47
CA VAL A 94 0.43 3.21 1.34
C VAL A 94 -0.52 4.26 0.81
N THR A 95 -0.44 4.45 -0.50
CA THR A 95 -1.35 5.30 -1.25
C THR A 95 -1.97 4.49 -2.37
N PHE A 96 -3.29 4.31 -2.31
CA PHE A 96 -4.06 3.64 -3.36
C PHE A 96 -4.64 4.69 -4.29
N GLY A 97 -4.13 4.74 -5.52
CA GLY A 97 -4.49 5.76 -6.50
C GLY A 97 -5.66 5.35 -7.42
N PRO A 98 -6.34 6.33 -8.04
CA PRO A 98 -7.47 6.10 -8.95
C PRO A 98 -7.08 5.44 -10.28
N ASP A 99 -5.79 5.37 -10.60
CA ASP A 99 -5.26 4.78 -11.84
C ASP A 99 -5.03 3.26 -11.74
N ASN A 100 -5.66 2.59 -10.77
CA ASN A 100 -5.48 1.17 -10.46
C ASN A 100 -4.06 0.85 -9.95
N ILE A 101 -3.39 1.86 -9.40
CA ILE A 101 -2.01 1.76 -8.91
C ILE A 101 -2.00 1.90 -7.39
N ILE A 102 -1.32 0.98 -6.73
CA ILE A 102 -1.05 1.00 -5.30
C ILE A 102 0.43 1.34 -5.13
N SER A 103 0.71 2.43 -4.44
CA SER A 103 2.07 2.90 -4.18
C SER A 103 2.46 2.62 -2.74
N LEU A 104 3.58 1.92 -2.55
CA LEU A 104 4.28 1.78 -1.28
C LEU A 104 5.26 2.95 -1.13
N GLY A 105 4.86 3.99 -0.41
CA GLY A 105 5.65 5.14 0.03
C GLY A 105 6.22 5.00 1.45
N GLY A 106 6.97 6.01 1.92
CA GLY A 106 7.67 5.99 3.21
C GLY A 106 6.93 6.69 4.37
N TYR A 107 7.36 6.37 5.59
CA TYR A 107 6.79 6.67 6.94
C TYR A 107 6.28 8.11 7.21
N ASP A 108 6.82 9.14 6.55
CA ASP A 108 6.63 10.55 6.97
C ASP A 108 5.74 11.39 6.04
N GLU A 109 5.52 10.99 4.78
CA GLU A 109 4.62 11.65 3.83
C GLU A 109 4.02 10.61 2.88
N PRO A 110 2.69 10.39 2.86
CA PRO A 110 2.07 9.38 1.99
C PRO A 110 2.30 9.62 0.48
N ILE A 111 2.77 10.83 0.11
CA ILE A 111 2.94 11.27 -1.28
C ILE A 111 4.41 11.58 -1.64
N MET A 112 5.38 11.60 -0.71
CA MET A 112 6.80 11.87 -1.04
C MET A 112 7.79 11.20 -0.08
N PRO A 113 8.45 10.08 -0.45
CA PRO A 113 9.38 9.40 0.43
C PRO A 113 10.71 10.13 0.49
N SER A 114 11.05 10.72 1.64
CA SER A 114 12.46 10.92 2.01
C SER A 114 13.08 9.71 2.73
N GLY A 115 12.31 8.62 2.94
CA GLY A 115 12.74 7.43 3.69
C GLY A 115 12.25 6.11 3.09
N GLU A 116 12.98 5.03 3.40
CA GLU A 116 12.67 3.65 2.99
C GLU A 116 11.58 3.04 3.90
N PRO A 117 10.55 2.35 3.37
CA PRO A 117 9.51 1.71 4.17
C PRO A 117 10.04 0.56 5.03
N SER A 118 9.48 0.39 6.23
CA SER A 118 9.77 -0.72 7.15
C SER A 118 9.24 -2.06 6.63
N ASP A 119 9.68 -3.19 7.21
CA ASP A 119 9.13 -4.53 6.86
C ASP A 119 7.64 -4.60 7.15
N THR A 120 7.24 -4.19 8.34
CA THR A 120 5.83 -4.13 8.75
C THR A 120 4.98 -3.35 7.76
N ALA A 121 5.43 -2.16 7.33
CA ALA A 121 4.70 -1.36 6.34
C ALA A 121 4.45 -2.14 5.05
N VAL A 122 5.48 -2.81 4.52
CA VAL A 122 5.37 -3.64 3.31
C VAL A 122 4.39 -4.80 3.51
N GLU A 123 4.53 -5.54 4.62
CA GLU A 123 3.70 -6.72 4.89
C GLU A 123 2.22 -6.35 5.06
N GLU A 124 1.91 -5.36 5.90
CA GLU A 124 0.54 -4.91 6.16
C GLU A 124 -0.13 -4.38 4.89
N THR A 125 0.63 -3.71 4.02
CA THR A 125 0.08 -3.27 2.74
C THR A 125 -0.36 -4.43 1.86
N LEU A 126 0.51 -5.44 1.75
CA LEU A 126 0.23 -6.60 0.91
C LEU A 126 -0.96 -7.37 1.50
N GLU A 127 -1.05 -7.50 2.82
CA GLU A 127 -2.22 -8.09 3.48
C GLU A 127 -3.52 -7.34 3.17
N LEU A 128 -3.53 -6.00 3.24
CA LEU A 128 -4.70 -5.19 2.89
C LEU A 128 -5.10 -5.34 1.42
N LEU A 129 -4.12 -5.34 0.51
CA LEU A 129 -4.35 -5.58 -0.91
C LEU A 129 -5.02 -6.95 -1.12
N LEU A 130 -4.51 -7.99 -0.47
CA LEU A 130 -5.06 -9.34 -0.63
C LEU A 130 -6.47 -9.46 -0.05
N LEU A 131 -6.71 -8.80 1.08
CA LEU A 131 -8.05 -8.71 1.67
C LEU A 131 -9.01 -8.02 0.69
N TYR A 132 -8.59 -6.92 0.07
CA TYR A 132 -9.34 -6.24 -0.99
C TYR A 132 -9.64 -7.14 -2.19
N LEU A 133 -8.63 -7.82 -2.75
CA LEU A 133 -8.81 -8.74 -3.88
C LEU A 133 -9.76 -9.89 -3.55
N SER A 134 -9.77 -10.36 -2.30
CA SER A 134 -10.69 -11.42 -1.86
C SER A 134 -12.15 -10.98 -1.80
N HIS A 135 -12.42 -9.68 -1.58
CA HIS A 135 -13.77 -9.12 -1.55
C HIS A 135 -14.32 -8.79 -2.95
N GLN A 136 -13.45 -8.65 -3.95
CA GLN A 136 -13.81 -8.46 -5.36
C GLN A 136 -14.27 -9.77 -6.06
N SER A 137 -14.16 -10.92 -5.38
CA SER A 137 -14.40 -12.27 -5.93
C SER A 137 -15.87 -12.71 -5.93
#